data_AF-A0A4Y2U1X7-F1
#
_entry.id   AF-A0A4Y2U1X7-F1
#
_cell.length_a   1.000
_cell.length_b   1.000
_cell.length_c   1.000
_cell.angle_alpha   90.00
_cell.angle_beta   90.00
_cell.angle_gamma   90.00
#
_symmetry.space_group_name_H-M   'P 1'
#
loop_
_entity.id
_entity.type
_entity.pdbx_description
1 polymer ?
#
loop_
_entity_poly.entity_id
_entity_poly.type
_entity_poly.pdbx_seq_one_letter_code
_entity_poly.pdbx_strand_id
1 'polypeptide(L)'
;MSEEQSDVPSSPDIHFEPVMSLPLVDIKTLEENEDTLFQMRAKLYRYESTGDPPEWKERGTGEVKILKHKIDEHVRILMRRDKTLKICANHY
;
A
#
# COMPACT_ATOMS: atom_id res chain seq x y z
N MET A 1 -7.58 -8.89 42.50
CA MET A 1 -8.66 -8.92 41.50
C MET A 1 -8.24 -9.94 40.46
N SER A 2 -8.93 -11.07 40.44
CA SER A 2 -8.67 -12.20 39.56
C SER A 2 -9.03 -11.78 38.13
N GLU A 3 -8.09 -11.87 37.20
CA GLU A 3 -8.35 -11.71 35.77
C GLU A 3 -9.16 -12.93 35.31
N GLU A 4 -10.46 -12.75 35.08
CA GLU A 4 -11.29 -13.74 34.41
C GLU A 4 -10.84 -13.82 32.95
N GLN A 5 -10.07 -14.85 32.63
CA GLN A 5 -9.72 -15.21 31.27
C GLN A 5 -11.00 -15.74 30.60
N SER A 6 -11.65 -14.89 29.79
CA SER A 6 -12.80 -15.28 29.00
C SER A 6 -12.35 -16.25 27.91
N ASP A 7 -12.60 -17.55 28.12
CA ASP A 7 -12.43 -18.59 27.11
C ASP A 7 -13.35 -18.27 25.92
N VAL A 8 -12.76 -17.75 24.84
CA VAL A 8 -13.48 -17.52 23.58
C VAL A 8 -13.83 -18.89 23.01
N PRO A 9 -15.11 -19.23 22.82
CA PRO A 9 -15.48 -20.54 22.29
C PRO A 9 -14.84 -20.72 20.92
N SER A 10 -14.08 -21.81 20.76
CA SER A 10 -13.45 -22.19 19.51
C SER A 10 -14.51 -22.35 18.44
N SER A 11 -14.46 -21.52 17.39
CA SER A 11 -15.31 -21.68 16.22
C SER A 11 -14.94 -22.97 15.49
N PRO A 12 -15.91 -23.75 15.00
CA PRO A 12 -15.62 -24.92 14.18
C PRO A 12 -14.81 -24.50 12.95
N ASP A 13 -13.70 -25.19 12.69
CA ASP A 13 -12.86 -24.96 11.51
C ASP A 13 -13.56 -25.55 10.28
N ILE A 14 -14.36 -24.72 9.61
CA ILE A 14 -15.15 -25.12 8.44
C ILE A 14 -14.22 -25.15 7.23
N HIS A 15 -13.96 -26.36 6.71
CA HIS A 15 -13.17 -26.56 5.50
C HIS A 15 -13.97 -26.25 4.23
N PHE A 16 -13.33 -25.56 3.29
CA PHE A 16 -13.87 -25.27 1.96
C PHE A 16 -12.92 -25.79 0.88
N GLU A 17 -13.46 -26.53 -0.09
CA GLU A 17 -12.70 -26.95 -1.27
C GLU A 17 -12.36 -25.75 -2.16
N PRO A 18 -11.09 -25.56 -2.57
CA PRO A 18 -10.71 -24.45 -3.44
C PRO A 18 -11.41 -24.51 -4.81
N VAL A 19 -12.05 -23.42 -5.21
CA VAL A 19 -12.68 -23.30 -6.55
C VAL A 19 -11.63 -23.25 -7.67
N MET A 20 -10.43 -22.75 -7.37
CA MET A 20 -9.33 -22.67 -8.34
C MET A 20 -7.97 -22.73 -7.63
N SER A 21 -6.98 -23.29 -8.32
CA SER A 21 -5.58 -23.21 -7.94
C SER A 21 -4.88 -22.14 -8.76
N LEU A 22 -4.17 -21.23 -8.10
CA LEU A 22 -3.39 -20.18 -8.75
C LEU A 22 -1.92 -20.62 -8.83
N PRO A 23 -1.29 -20.56 -10.02
CA PRO A 23 0.14 -20.82 -10.11
C PRO A 23 0.92 -19.73 -9.37
N LEU A 24 2.09 -20.10 -8.86
CA LEU A 24 3.06 -19.13 -8.37
C LEU A 24 3.53 -18.26 -9.53
N VAL A 25 3.57 -16.94 -9.29
CA VAL A 25 4.01 -15.95 -10.28
C VAL A 25 5.07 -15.08 -9.66
N ASP A 26 6.17 -14.85 -10.39
CA ASP A 26 7.19 -13.87 -10.00
C ASP A 26 6.63 -12.46 -10.14
N ILE A 27 6.55 -11.76 -8.99
CA ILE A 27 6.07 -10.38 -8.92
C ILE A 27 7.27 -9.44 -8.90
N LYS A 28 7.39 -8.61 -9.94
CA LYS A 28 8.39 -7.54 -10.00
C LYS A 28 7.82 -6.24 -9.46
N THR A 29 8.65 -5.46 -8.79
CA THR A 29 8.25 -4.14 -8.27
C THR A 29 8.25 -3.07 -9.36
N LEU A 30 9.06 -3.28 -10.41
CA LEU A 30 9.39 -2.29 -11.45
C LEU A 30 10.09 -1.04 -10.89
N GLU A 31 10.80 -1.24 -9.78
CA GLU A 31 11.65 -0.24 -9.10
C GLU A 31 13.15 -0.65 -9.18
N GLU A 32 13.48 -1.79 -9.81
CA GLU A 32 14.82 -2.41 -9.75
C GLU A 32 15.93 -1.60 -10.47
N ASN A 33 15.52 -0.79 -11.46
CA ASN A 33 16.43 0.07 -12.25
C ASN A 33 16.54 1.49 -11.68
N GLU A 34 16.08 1.72 -10.45
CA GLU A 34 16.05 3.04 -9.82
C GLU A 34 16.78 3.04 -8.48
N ASP A 35 17.37 4.18 -8.15
CA ASP A 35 17.99 4.44 -6.84
C ASP A 35 17.05 5.27 -5.98
N THR A 36 16.94 4.91 -4.71
CA THR A 36 16.09 5.65 -3.74
C THR A 36 16.86 6.84 -3.20
N LEU A 37 16.46 8.05 -3.61
CA LEU A 37 17.05 9.30 -3.15
C LEU A 37 16.47 9.74 -1.79
N PHE A 38 15.20 9.41 -1.55
CA PHE A 38 14.49 9.74 -0.33
C PHE A 38 13.43 8.68 -0.03
N GLN A 39 13.23 8.39 1.25
CA GLN A 39 12.23 7.46 1.74
C GLN A 39 11.72 7.91 3.10
N MET A 40 10.41 8.10 3.24
CA MET A 40 9.80 8.46 4.52
C MET A 40 8.35 8.02 4.58
N ARG A 41 7.87 7.77 5.79
CA ARG A 41 6.44 7.56 6.03
C ARG A 41 5.68 8.89 5.93
N ALA A 42 4.58 8.88 5.17
CA ALA A 42 3.73 10.05 4.97
C ALA A 42 2.25 9.68 4.84
N LYS A 43 1.40 10.71 4.89
CA LYS A 43 -0.01 10.63 4.51
C LYS A 43 -0.25 11.56 3.33
N LEU A 44 -0.78 11.02 2.24
CA LEU A 44 -1.07 11.74 1.00
C LEU A 44 -2.56 12.09 0.94
N TYR A 45 -2.84 13.33 0.57
CA TYR A 45 -4.20 13.83 0.31
C TYR A 45 -4.36 14.21 -1.16
N ARG A 46 -5.57 14.06 -1.67
CA ARG A 46 -5.99 14.63 -2.96
C ARG A 46 -7.01 15.73 -2.70
N TYR A 47 -6.93 16.81 -3.46
CA TYR A 47 -7.93 17.86 -3.41
C TYR A 47 -9.07 17.52 -4.37
N GLU A 48 -10.32 17.50 -3.86
CA GLU A 48 -11.53 17.33 -4.65
C GLU A 48 -12.17 18.70 -4.88
N SER A 49 -11.91 19.30 -6.04
CA SER A 49 -12.43 20.63 -6.39
C SER A 49 -13.88 20.61 -6.90
N THR A 50 -14.42 19.44 -7.22
CA THR A 50 -15.79 19.29 -7.77
C THR A 50 -16.86 19.15 -6.69
N GLY A 51 -16.48 19.07 -5.42
CA GLY A 51 -17.41 19.06 -4.28
C GLY A 51 -17.89 20.46 -3.91
N ASP A 52 -19.02 20.54 -3.20
CA ASP A 52 -19.53 21.78 -2.59
C ASP A 52 -19.72 21.57 -1.08
N PRO A 53 -18.82 22.06 -0.21
CA PRO A 53 -17.59 22.80 -0.54
C PRO A 53 -16.44 21.89 -1.07
N PRO A 54 -15.43 22.46 -1.74
CA PRO A 54 -14.20 21.75 -2.07
C PRO A 54 -13.49 21.22 -0.81
N GLU A 55 -12.93 20.01 -0.90
CA GLU A 55 -12.37 19.34 0.28
C GLU A 55 -11.11 18.50 -0.01
N TRP A 56 -10.32 18.25 1.04
CA TRP A 56 -9.20 17.34 1.01
C TRP A 56 -9.64 15.92 1.39
N LYS A 57 -9.39 14.95 0.52
CA LYS A 57 -9.65 13.52 0.77
C LYS A 57 -8.35 12.77 0.96
N GLU A 58 -8.28 11.88 1.94
CA GLU A 58 -7.11 11.00 2.10
C GLU A 58 -6.98 10.11 0.85
N ARG A 59 -5.80 10.13 0.23
CA ARG A 59 -5.46 9.28 -0.91
C ARG A 59 -4.78 7.99 -0.45
N GLY A 60 -3.92 8.08 0.57
CA GLY A 60 -3.24 6.92 1.13
C GLY A 60 -2.24 7.29 2.22
N THR A 61 -2.00 6.35 3.13
CA THR A 61 -0.97 6.43 4.16
C THR A 61 0.03 5.31 3.92
N GLY A 62 1.32 5.63 3.94
CA GLY A 62 2.37 4.69 3.56
C GLY A 62 3.74 5.33 3.40
N GLU A 63 4.65 4.61 2.78
CA GLU A 63 6.00 5.09 2.48
C GLU A 63 6.02 5.81 1.13
N VAL A 64 6.48 7.05 1.14
CA VAL A 64 6.79 7.82 -0.07
C VAL A 64 8.27 7.67 -0.39
N LYS A 65 8.57 7.40 -1.65
CA LYS A 65 9.91 7.32 -2.21
C LYS A 65 10.09 8.36 -3.31
N ILE A 66 11.28 8.94 -3.36
CA ILE A 66 11.78 9.65 -4.54
C ILE A 66 12.81 8.73 -5.20
N LEU A 67 12.50 8.29 -6.41
CA LEU A 67 13.28 7.31 -7.16
C LEU A 67 13.92 7.99 -8.35
N LYS A 68 15.22 7.77 -8.58
CA LYS A 68 15.94 8.23 -9.77
C LYS A 68 16.35 7.02 -10.60
N HIS A 69 15.94 6.98 -11.87
CA HIS A 69 16.32 5.89 -12.74
C HIS A 69 17.80 5.97 -13.14
N LYS A 70 18.48 4.82 -13.12
CA LYS A 70 19.96 4.71 -13.15
C LYS A 70 20.61 5.18 -14.46
N ILE A 71 19.85 5.17 -15.56
CA ILE A 71 20.40 5.42 -16.91
C ILE A 71 19.94 6.76 -17.47
N ASP A 72 18.63 7.01 -17.48
CA ASP A 72 18.02 8.21 -18.06
C ASP A 72 17.90 9.37 -17.06
N GLU A 73 18.25 9.13 -15.80
CA GLU A 73 18.23 10.09 -14.69
C GLU A 73 16.86 10.69 -14.37
N HIS A 74 15.76 10.18 -14.95
CA HIS A 74 14.42 10.64 -14.62
C HIS A 74 14.11 10.33 -13.16
N VAL A 75 13.53 11.32 -12.47
CA VAL A 75 13.12 11.22 -11.08
C VAL A 75 11.61 11.09 -11.02
N ARG A 76 11.09 10.22 -10.14
CA ARG A 76 9.66 10.11 -9.88
C ARG A 76 9.35 9.99 -8.39
N ILE A 77 8.16 10.41 -8.02
CA ILE A 77 7.54 10.12 -6.73
C ILE A 77 6.75 8.83 -6.86
N LEU A 78 7.03 7.87 -5.98
CA LEU A 78 6.26 6.63 -5.84
C LEU A 78 5.80 6.47 -4.39
N MET A 79 4.53 6.16 -4.18
CA MET A 79 3.99 5.89 -2.84
C MET A 79 3.03 4.72 -2.87
N ARG A 80 3.14 3.81 -1.89
CA ARG A 80 2.26 2.64 -1.72
C ARG A 80 1.57 2.70 -0.36
N ARG A 81 0.31 2.28 -0.31
CA ARG A 81 -0.47 2.20 0.95
C ARG A 81 0.00 1.06 1.83
N ASP A 82 -0.03 1.27 3.14
CA ASP A 82 0.22 0.19 4.11
C ASP A 82 -0.76 -0.97 3.91
N LYS A 83 -0.32 -2.19 4.27
CA LYS A 83 -1.06 -3.47 4.24
C LYS A 83 -1.45 -3.94 2.83
N THR A 84 -2.07 -3.08 2.03
CA THR A 84 -2.54 -3.40 0.68
C THR A 84 -1.47 -3.28 -0.40
N LEU A 85 -0.40 -2.52 -0.13
CA LEU A 85 0.72 -2.26 -1.04
C LEU A 85 0.33 -1.63 -2.40
N LYS A 86 -0.93 -1.17 -2.52
CA LYS A 86 -1.45 -0.49 -3.71
C LYS A 86 -0.80 0.87 -3.88
N ILE A 87 -0.40 1.18 -5.11
CA ILE A 87 0.15 2.48 -5.48
C ILE A 87 -0.90 3.58 -5.26
N CYS A 88 -0.53 4.65 -4.56
CA CYS A 88 -1.36 5.85 -4.37
C CYS A 88 -0.78 7.13 -4.98
N ALA A 89 0.50 7.14 -5.36
CA ALA A 89 1.15 8.15 -6.21
C ALA A 89 2.22 7.49 -7.09
N ASN A 90 2.34 7.91 -8.35
CA ASN A 90 3.36 7.47 -9.32
C ASN A 90 3.48 8.49 -10.46
N HIS A 91 4.32 9.51 -10.27
CA HIS A 91 4.44 10.66 -11.19
C HIS A 91 5.91 11.08 -11.29
N TYR A 92 6.38 11.40 -12.51
CA TYR A 92 7.71 11.97 -12.77
C TYR A 92 7.75 13.46 -12.39
#